data_AF-G9Y4Y1-F1
#
_entry.id   AF-G9Y4Y1-F1
#
_cell.length_a   1.000
_cell.length_b   1.000
_cell.length_c   1.000
_cell.angle_alpha   90.00
_cell.angle_beta   90.00
_cell.angle_gamma   90.00
#
_symmetry.space_group_name_H-M   'P 1'
#
loop_
_entity.id
_entity.type
_entity.pdbx_description
1 polymer ?
#
loop_
_entity_poly.entity_id
_entity_poly.type
_entity_poly.pdbx_seq_one_letter_code
_entity_poly.pdbx_strand_id
1 'polypeptide(L)'
;MKKIITFAASIFASVNSFASDVLSCDYAKAPLSKDPASQMVQMGKANVEFDGKSFKAYRSDGSFTFTPPLTTPSNGMLILDDKTKVFAAASDKSSFAISDRIGKTTEQWANCTIINKEPAKPEKVESWKYRNLTTSEKKAVESAIRDQLKDPDSAKFKHSKYVSNGKGAYCGLVNSKNSYGGYAGDTPFMVMIINNKNPHAGVIALGGDSDAQTATITVCRDNGYF
;
A
#
# COMPACT_ATOMS: atom_id res chain seq x y z
N MET A 1 -40.00 -0.03 -49.45
CA MET A 1 -38.76 0.60 -48.93
C MET A 1 -38.62 0.23 -47.45
N LYS A 2 -37.84 -0.81 -47.13
CA LYS A 2 -37.61 -1.28 -45.74
C LYS A 2 -36.36 -0.57 -45.20
N LYS A 3 -36.52 0.22 -44.13
CA LYS A 3 -35.41 0.90 -43.45
C LYS A 3 -34.63 -0.13 -42.64
N ILE A 4 -33.35 -0.31 -43.00
CA ILE A 4 -32.39 -1.15 -42.28
C ILE A 4 -31.89 -0.33 -41.08
N ILE A 5 -32.13 -0.84 -39.88
CA ILE A 5 -31.60 -0.28 -38.63
C ILE A 5 -30.23 -0.92 -38.41
N THR A 6 -29.17 -0.15 -38.61
CA THR A 6 -27.80 -0.58 -38.33
C THR A 6 -27.53 -0.50 -36.83
N PHE A 7 -27.42 -1.65 -36.16
CA PHE A 7 -26.94 -1.74 -34.78
C PHE A 7 -25.43 -1.51 -34.77
N ALA A 8 -24.98 -0.42 -34.13
CA ALA A 8 -23.58 -0.20 -33.84
C ALA A 8 -23.14 -1.16 -32.72
N ALA A 9 -22.30 -2.14 -33.07
CA ALA A 9 -21.64 -3.00 -32.10
C ALA A 9 -20.53 -2.21 -31.41
N SER A 10 -20.81 -1.73 -30.20
CA SER A 10 -19.80 -1.15 -29.32
C SER A 10 -18.78 -2.20 -28.92
N ILE A 11 -17.56 -2.07 -29.44
CA ILE A 11 -16.41 -2.88 -29.06
C ILE A 11 -16.02 -2.48 -27.63
N PHE A 12 -16.41 -3.28 -26.65
CA PHE A 12 -15.86 -3.17 -25.30
C PHE A 12 -14.42 -3.66 -25.34
N ALA A 13 -13.47 -2.73 -25.27
CA ALA A 13 -12.08 -3.06 -24.98
C ALA A 13 -12.01 -3.58 -23.54
N SER A 14 -11.77 -4.88 -23.38
CA SER A 14 -11.51 -5.50 -22.09
C SER A 14 -10.21 -4.93 -21.52
N VAL A 15 -10.34 -4.10 -20.50
CA VAL A 15 -9.23 -3.71 -19.64
C VAL A 15 -8.73 -4.96 -18.92
N ASN A 16 -7.53 -5.41 -19.24
CA ASN A 16 -6.85 -6.45 -18.48
C ASN A 16 -6.58 -5.90 -17.07
N SER A 17 -7.40 -6.30 -16.11
CA SER A 17 -7.11 -6.12 -14.69
C SER A 17 -5.89 -6.97 -14.37
N PHE A 18 -4.75 -6.35 -14.04
CA PHE A 18 -3.61 -7.08 -13.49
C PHE A 18 -4.05 -7.69 -12.16
N ALA A 19 -4.29 -9.00 -12.15
CA ALA A 19 -4.67 -9.71 -10.93
C ALA A 19 -3.42 -9.85 -10.05
N SER A 20 -3.45 -9.28 -8.85
CA SER A 20 -2.45 -9.54 -7.81
C SER A 20 -2.66 -10.95 -7.27
N ASP A 21 -1.59 -11.73 -7.16
CA ASP A 21 -1.66 -13.03 -6.51
C ASP A 21 -1.75 -12.85 -5.00
N VAL A 22 -2.56 -13.69 -4.36
CA VAL A 22 -2.62 -13.79 -2.91
C VAL A 22 -1.98 -15.11 -2.51
N LEU A 23 -1.07 -15.07 -1.56
CA LEU A 23 -0.28 -16.21 -1.11
C LEU A 23 -0.48 -16.43 0.38
N SER A 24 -0.56 -17.69 0.80
CA SER A 24 -0.51 -18.08 2.20
C SER A 24 0.89 -18.58 2.54
N CYS A 25 1.54 -17.98 3.52
CA CYS A 25 2.94 -18.20 3.85
C CYS A 25 3.15 -18.54 5.32
N ASP A 26 4.25 -19.21 5.64
CA ASP A 26 4.78 -19.31 7.00
C ASP A 26 5.46 -18.00 7.37
N TYR A 27 4.91 -17.30 8.36
CA TYR A 27 5.43 -16.03 8.85
C TYR A 27 6.35 -16.25 10.05
N ALA A 28 7.51 -15.63 10.03
CA ALA A 28 8.49 -15.68 11.10
C ALA A 28 9.21 -14.32 11.29
N LYS A 29 9.70 -14.08 12.51
CA LYS A 29 10.41 -12.85 12.86
C LYS A 29 11.63 -13.14 13.73
N ALA A 30 12.73 -12.42 13.49
CA ALA A 30 13.93 -12.44 14.31
C ALA A 30 14.44 -11.01 14.58
N PRO A 31 15.20 -10.80 15.68
CA PRO A 31 16.01 -9.60 15.81
C PRO A 31 17.18 -9.62 14.81
N LEU A 32 17.47 -8.46 14.22
CA LEU A 32 18.63 -8.25 13.37
C LEU A 32 19.87 -8.09 14.25
N SER A 33 20.49 -9.22 14.57
CA SER A 33 21.61 -9.34 15.49
C SER A 33 22.88 -9.83 14.78
N LYS A 34 24.05 -9.51 15.33
CA LYS A 34 25.32 -10.14 14.94
C LYS A 34 25.51 -11.52 15.60
N ASP A 35 24.66 -11.86 16.57
CA ASP A 35 24.67 -13.13 17.26
C ASP A 35 24.08 -14.23 16.37
N PRO A 36 24.87 -15.25 15.98
CA PRO A 36 24.38 -16.40 15.21
C PRO A 36 23.24 -17.18 15.88
N ALA A 37 23.04 -17.00 17.20
CA ALA A 37 21.96 -17.63 17.96
C ALA A 37 20.59 -16.93 17.81
N SER A 38 20.52 -15.77 17.15
CA SER A 38 19.25 -15.09 16.87
C SER A 38 18.46 -15.84 15.80
N GLN A 39 17.62 -16.78 16.25
CA GLN A 39 16.82 -17.62 15.37
C GLN A 39 15.50 -16.95 14.97
N MET A 40 15.02 -17.30 13.77
CA MET A 40 13.69 -16.95 13.30
C MET A 40 12.64 -17.65 14.18
N VAL A 41 11.80 -16.86 14.83
CA VAL A 41 10.67 -17.37 15.62
C VAL A 41 9.46 -17.47 14.71
N GLN A 42 8.93 -18.67 14.51
CA GLN A 42 7.73 -18.89 13.72
C GLN A 42 6.51 -18.31 14.45
N MET A 43 5.77 -17.44 13.75
CA MET A 43 4.65 -16.68 14.30
C MET A 43 3.29 -17.12 13.72
N GLY A 44 3.28 -18.15 12.87
CA GLY A 44 2.07 -18.76 12.30
C GLY A 44 1.95 -18.58 10.79
N LYS A 45 0.73 -18.67 10.26
CA LYS A 45 0.43 -18.38 8.85
C LYS A 45 0.08 -16.91 8.68
N ALA A 46 0.52 -16.31 7.58
CA ALA A 46 0.09 -14.98 7.18
C ALA A 46 0.08 -14.84 5.65
N ASN A 47 -0.70 -13.87 5.16
CA ASN A 47 -0.89 -13.68 3.74
C ASN A 47 0.13 -12.70 3.15
N VAL A 48 0.44 -12.87 1.87
CA VAL A 48 1.16 -11.89 1.04
C VAL A 48 0.36 -11.65 -0.23
N GLU A 49 0.10 -10.38 -0.56
CA GLU A 49 -0.43 -9.98 -1.86
C GLU A 49 0.74 -9.47 -2.70
N PHE A 50 0.97 -10.05 -3.89
CA PHE A 50 2.09 -9.69 -4.76
C PHE A 50 1.61 -9.36 -6.17
N ASP A 51 1.97 -8.16 -6.66
CA ASP A 51 1.60 -7.66 -7.99
C ASP A 51 2.67 -7.89 -9.06
N GLY A 52 3.77 -8.57 -8.70
CA GLY A 52 4.92 -8.83 -9.57
C GLY A 52 6.07 -7.83 -9.39
N LYS A 53 5.84 -6.68 -8.76
CA LYS A 53 6.86 -5.65 -8.49
C LYS A 53 6.88 -5.20 -7.04
N SER A 54 5.75 -5.26 -6.35
CA SER A 54 5.57 -4.85 -4.95
C SER A 54 4.72 -5.89 -4.23
N PHE A 55 4.95 -6.06 -2.93
CA PHE A 55 4.11 -6.90 -2.09
C PHE A 55 3.54 -6.15 -0.88
N LYS A 56 2.33 -6.55 -0.50
CA LYS A 56 1.72 -6.25 0.80
C LYS A 56 1.78 -7.52 1.64
N ALA A 57 2.55 -7.48 2.72
CA ALA A 57 2.70 -8.63 3.61
C ALA A 57 1.96 -8.39 4.93
N TYR A 58 1.11 -9.35 5.29
CA TYR A 58 0.39 -9.36 6.56
C TYR A 58 1.20 -10.11 7.63
N ARG A 59 1.06 -9.72 8.88
CA ARG A 59 1.56 -10.46 10.05
C ARG A 59 0.44 -11.33 10.60
N SER A 60 0.78 -12.25 11.52
CA SER A 60 -0.21 -13.11 12.16
C SER A 60 -1.24 -12.36 13.03
N ASP A 61 -0.95 -11.13 13.45
CA ASP A 61 -1.87 -10.25 14.17
C ASP A 61 -2.80 -9.43 13.26
N GLY A 62 -2.70 -9.60 11.93
CA GLY A 62 -3.48 -8.87 10.93
C GLY A 62 -2.93 -7.48 10.57
N SER A 63 -1.90 -6.99 11.27
CA SER A 63 -1.15 -5.81 10.81
C SER A 63 -0.43 -6.12 9.50
N PHE A 64 -0.10 -5.09 8.71
CA PHE A 64 0.56 -5.30 7.43
C PHE A 64 1.63 -4.26 7.15
N THR A 65 2.44 -4.52 6.14
CA THR A 65 3.44 -3.62 5.60
C THR A 65 3.44 -3.69 4.08
N PHE A 66 3.82 -2.59 3.44
CA PHE A 66 3.85 -2.45 1.99
C PHE A 66 5.29 -2.23 1.54
N THR A 67 5.67 -2.83 0.42
CA THR A 67 6.98 -2.57 -0.19
C THR A 67 6.85 -1.56 -1.31
N PRO A 68 7.80 -0.62 -1.46
CA PRO A 68 7.92 0.11 -2.71
C PRO A 68 8.23 -0.84 -3.88
N PRO A 69 8.13 -0.35 -5.14
CA PRO A 69 8.48 -1.15 -6.31
C PRO A 69 9.91 -1.69 -6.22
N LEU A 70 10.02 -3.01 -6.25
CA LEU A 70 11.28 -3.73 -6.23
C LEU A 70 11.89 -3.75 -7.64
N THR A 71 13.21 -3.77 -7.68
CA THR A 71 13.96 -3.93 -8.93
C THR A 71 14.45 -5.37 -9.07
N THR A 72 14.81 -5.77 -10.28
CA THR A 72 15.28 -7.12 -10.59
C THR A 72 16.80 -7.13 -10.72
N PRO A 73 17.57 -7.16 -9.62
CA PRO A 73 18.97 -7.54 -9.71
C PRO A 73 18.99 -9.03 -10.04
N SER A 74 19.39 -9.37 -11.26
CA SER A 74 19.59 -10.74 -11.78
C SER A 74 19.71 -11.86 -10.72
N ASN A 75 19.07 -13.01 -10.99
CA ASN A 75 18.96 -14.26 -10.19
C ASN A 75 17.62 -14.49 -9.48
N GLY A 76 16.50 -14.33 -10.17
CA GLY A 76 15.21 -14.86 -9.68
C GLY A 76 14.71 -14.23 -8.38
N MET A 77 15.29 -13.11 -7.94
CA MET A 77 14.85 -12.33 -6.79
C MET A 77 14.68 -10.87 -7.18
N LEU A 78 13.65 -10.25 -6.62
CA LEU A 78 13.44 -8.81 -6.67
C LEU A 78 13.89 -8.20 -5.35
N ILE A 79 14.65 -7.11 -5.41
CA ILE A 79 15.23 -6.47 -4.22
C ILE A 79 15.10 -4.96 -4.31
N LEU A 80 14.91 -4.33 -3.15
CA LEU A 80 15.11 -2.91 -2.94
C LEU A 80 15.85 -2.72 -1.60
N ASP A 81 16.94 -1.97 -1.63
CA ASP A 81 17.64 -1.51 -0.42
C ASP A 81 17.58 0.02 -0.39
N ASP A 82 16.75 0.58 0.50
CA ASP A 82 16.62 2.03 0.68
C ASP A 82 17.58 2.60 1.73
N LYS A 83 18.59 1.82 2.12
CA LYS A 83 19.55 2.03 3.23
C LYS A 83 18.95 1.80 4.63
N THR A 84 17.65 1.93 4.82
CA THR A 84 16.97 1.74 6.11
C THR A 84 16.32 0.37 6.22
N LYS A 85 15.75 -0.13 5.12
CA LYS A 85 15.10 -1.41 4.98
C LYS A 85 15.60 -2.09 3.70
N VAL A 86 15.72 -3.41 3.79
CA VAL A 86 15.92 -4.26 2.62
C VAL A 86 14.67 -5.08 2.42
N PHE A 87 14.09 -4.97 1.23
CA PHE A 87 12.93 -5.74 0.81
C PHE A 87 13.39 -6.76 -0.22
N ALA A 88 12.92 -7.99 -0.09
CA ALA A 88 13.23 -9.07 -1.03
C ALA A 88 11.97 -9.89 -1.33
N ALA A 89 11.83 -10.29 -2.59
CA ALA A 89 10.78 -11.19 -3.06
C ALA A 89 11.38 -12.20 -4.03
N ALA A 90 11.02 -13.48 -3.90
CA ALA A 90 11.37 -14.48 -4.89
C ALA A 90 10.45 -14.32 -6.12
N SER A 91 11.02 -14.39 -7.32
CA SER A 91 10.28 -14.23 -8.59
C SER A 91 9.28 -15.37 -8.82
N ASP A 92 9.53 -16.53 -8.22
CA ASP A 92 8.63 -17.69 -8.21
C ASP A 92 7.54 -17.60 -7.13
N LYS A 93 7.51 -16.50 -6.37
CA LYS A 93 6.55 -16.20 -5.30
C LYS A 93 6.65 -17.14 -4.10
N SER A 94 7.73 -17.91 -3.96
CA SER A 94 7.92 -18.87 -2.87
C SER A 94 8.24 -18.21 -1.52
N SER A 95 8.83 -17.01 -1.54
CA SER A 95 9.27 -16.32 -0.32
C SER A 95 9.39 -14.80 -0.47
N PHE A 96 9.22 -14.12 0.66
CA PHE A 96 9.32 -12.67 0.80
C PHE A 96 10.02 -12.34 2.13
N ALA A 97 10.77 -11.23 2.18
CA ALA A 97 11.46 -10.81 3.39
C ALA A 97 11.61 -9.29 3.49
N ILE A 98 11.62 -8.81 4.74
CA ILE A 98 11.89 -7.41 5.08
C ILE A 98 12.91 -7.38 6.22
N SER A 99 14.06 -6.78 5.96
CA SER A 99 15.07 -6.52 6.98
C SER A 99 15.05 -5.04 7.34
N ASP A 100 14.60 -4.72 8.54
CA ASP A 100 14.58 -3.36 9.10
C ASP A 100 15.86 -3.08 9.89
N ARG A 101 16.72 -2.19 9.36
CA ARG A 101 17.99 -1.79 9.99
C ARG A 101 17.79 -0.79 11.13
N ILE A 102 16.67 -0.07 11.15
CA ILE A 102 16.32 0.88 12.21
C ILE A 102 15.66 0.11 13.35
N GLY A 103 14.60 -0.65 13.05
CA GLY A 103 13.88 -1.50 13.99
C GLY A 103 14.68 -2.71 14.49
N LYS A 104 15.83 -3.00 13.86
CA LYS A 104 16.68 -4.17 14.15
C LYS A 104 15.87 -5.47 14.14
N THR A 105 15.07 -5.67 13.10
CA THR A 105 14.26 -6.88 12.94
C THR A 105 14.31 -7.38 11.52
N THR A 106 14.21 -8.69 11.36
CA THR A 106 13.99 -9.35 10.08
C THR A 106 12.67 -10.10 10.16
N GLU A 107 11.81 -9.87 9.17
CA GLU A 107 10.54 -10.54 8.97
C GLU A 107 10.63 -11.36 7.67
N GLN A 108 10.07 -12.57 7.70
CA GLN A 108 10.08 -13.48 6.56
C GLN A 108 8.71 -14.14 6.39
N TRP A 109 8.31 -14.28 5.13
CA TRP A 109 7.19 -15.09 4.67
C TRP A 109 7.76 -16.16 3.76
N ALA A 110 7.76 -17.40 4.21
CA ALA A 110 8.36 -18.54 3.51
C ALA A 110 7.31 -19.60 3.16
N ASN A 111 7.69 -20.57 2.32
CA ASN A 111 6.83 -21.67 1.89
C ASN A 111 5.47 -21.20 1.38
N CYS A 112 5.47 -20.09 0.65
CA CYS A 112 4.26 -19.46 0.17
C CYS A 112 3.59 -20.32 -0.89
N THR A 113 2.28 -20.50 -0.75
CA THR A 113 1.45 -21.15 -1.76
C THR A 113 0.41 -20.17 -2.27
N ILE A 114 0.21 -20.14 -3.59
CA ILE A 114 -0.83 -19.32 -4.20
C ILE A 114 -2.16 -19.84 -3.71
N ILE A 115 -2.86 -19.02 -2.94
CA ILE A 115 -4.27 -19.23 -2.70
C ILE A 115 -4.97 -18.63 -3.90
N ASN A 116 -5.18 -19.45 -4.95
CA ASN A 116 -5.95 -19.04 -6.11
C ASN A 116 -7.24 -18.41 -5.60
N LYS A 117 -7.38 -17.09 -5.77
CA LYS A 117 -8.69 -16.48 -5.59
C LYS A 117 -9.51 -17.03 -6.75
N GLU A 118 -10.31 -18.05 -6.47
CA GLU A 118 -11.55 -18.28 -7.21
C GLU A 118 -12.13 -16.90 -7.54
N PRO A 119 -12.42 -16.59 -8.83
CA PRO A 119 -12.62 -15.24 -9.34
C PRO A 119 -13.47 -14.50 -8.33
N ALA A 120 -12.86 -13.50 -7.68
CA ALA A 120 -13.33 -12.93 -6.43
C ALA A 120 -14.86 -13.03 -6.36
N LYS A 121 -15.38 -14.02 -5.63
CA LYS A 121 -16.77 -14.01 -5.19
C LYS A 121 -16.97 -12.58 -4.69
N PRO A 122 -17.93 -11.81 -5.22
CA PRO A 122 -18.05 -10.39 -4.89
C PRO A 122 -18.06 -10.33 -3.38
N GLU A 123 -16.95 -9.86 -2.82
CA GLU A 123 -16.82 -9.61 -1.40
C GLU A 123 -17.97 -8.67 -1.14
N LYS A 124 -18.94 -9.11 -0.31
CA LYS A 124 -20.22 -8.43 -0.09
C LYS A 124 -19.92 -6.94 -0.10
N VAL A 125 -20.51 -6.18 -1.04
CA VAL A 125 -20.31 -4.73 -1.18
C VAL A 125 -20.27 -4.15 0.22
N GLU A 126 -19.07 -3.88 0.73
CA GLU A 126 -18.93 -3.40 2.10
C GLU A 126 -19.65 -2.07 2.08
N SER A 127 -20.72 -1.96 2.88
CA SER A 127 -21.42 -0.69 3.02
C SER A 127 -20.48 0.24 3.78
N TRP A 128 -19.62 0.92 3.02
CA TRP A 128 -18.61 1.82 3.56
C TRP A 128 -19.30 2.87 4.42
N LYS A 129 -18.97 2.85 5.71
CA LYS A 129 -19.46 3.84 6.67
C LYS A 129 -18.51 5.02 6.63
N TYR A 130 -19.04 6.18 6.28
CA TYR A 130 -18.27 7.40 6.18
C TYR A 130 -18.49 8.27 7.41
N ARG A 131 -17.43 8.94 7.86
CA ARG A 131 -17.50 10.04 8.83
C ARG A 131 -16.51 11.14 8.48
N ASN A 132 -16.66 12.29 9.10
CA ASN A 132 -15.62 13.31 9.03
C ASN A 132 -14.45 12.93 9.96
N LEU A 133 -13.24 13.37 9.60
CA LEU A 133 -12.13 13.37 10.55
C LEU A 133 -12.45 14.29 11.72
N THR A 134 -12.06 13.87 12.92
CA THR A 134 -12.02 14.74 14.08
C THR A 134 -10.90 15.78 13.91
N THR A 135 -10.96 16.87 14.68
CA THR A 135 -9.94 17.93 14.62
C THR A 135 -8.54 17.40 14.96
N SER A 136 -8.43 16.47 15.92
CA SER A 136 -7.15 15.86 16.31
C SER A 136 -6.60 14.95 15.21
N GLU A 137 -7.44 14.10 14.62
CA GLU A 137 -7.03 13.26 13.48
C GLU A 137 -6.60 14.11 12.29
N LYS A 138 -7.37 15.14 11.94
CA LYS A 138 -7.01 16.07 10.86
C LYS A 138 -5.64 16.70 11.09
N LYS A 139 -5.37 17.17 12.31
CA LYS A 139 -4.05 17.72 12.68
C LYS A 139 -2.94 16.67 12.54
N ALA A 140 -3.17 15.45 13.00
CA ALA A 140 -2.19 14.38 12.91
C ALA A 140 -1.86 14.02 11.46
N VAL A 141 -2.89 13.89 10.60
CA VAL A 141 -2.73 13.63 9.16
C VAL A 141 -1.96 14.75 8.48
N GLU A 142 -2.38 16.00 8.70
CA GLU A 142 -1.71 17.13 8.05
C GLU A 142 -0.27 17.30 8.53
N SER A 143 0.02 17.06 9.81
CA SER A 143 1.40 17.09 10.33
C SER A 143 2.26 16.05 9.64
N ALA A 144 1.80 14.80 9.59
CA ALA A 144 2.56 13.70 8.99
C ALA A 144 2.84 13.93 7.50
N ILE A 145 1.89 14.51 6.77
CA ILE A 145 2.09 14.84 5.36
C ILE A 145 3.00 16.06 5.19
N ARG A 146 2.84 17.11 6.01
CA ARG A 146 3.71 18.30 5.97
C ARG A 146 5.18 17.94 6.08
N ASP A 147 5.52 16.97 6.93
CA ASP A 147 6.89 16.49 7.11
C ASP A 147 7.50 15.85 5.84
N GLN A 148 6.68 15.50 4.86
CA GLN A 148 7.11 14.92 3.58
C GLN A 148 7.22 15.95 2.44
N LEU A 149 6.80 17.20 2.66
CA LEU A 149 6.71 18.21 1.60
C LEU A 149 7.98 19.08 1.55
N LYS A 150 8.30 19.60 0.36
CA LYS A 150 9.42 20.54 0.19
C LYS A 150 9.15 21.91 0.82
N ASP A 151 7.89 22.34 0.80
CA ASP A 151 7.42 23.57 1.44
C ASP A 151 6.19 23.23 2.30
N PRO A 152 6.39 22.81 3.58
CA PRO A 152 5.33 22.39 4.48
C PRO A 152 4.28 23.47 4.77
N ASP A 153 4.71 24.73 4.83
CA ASP A 153 3.85 25.87 5.17
C ASP A 153 2.91 26.24 4.02
N SER A 154 3.33 25.95 2.78
CA SER A 154 2.49 26.17 1.59
C SER A 154 1.36 25.15 1.39
N ALA A 155 1.34 24.09 2.21
CA ALA A 155 0.49 22.91 2.01
C ALA A 155 -1.00 23.22 2.09
N LYS A 156 -1.74 22.85 1.05
CA LYS A 156 -3.19 22.96 0.94
C LYS A 156 -3.79 21.56 0.85
N PHE A 157 -4.59 21.21 1.85
CA PHE A 157 -5.18 19.86 1.98
C PHE A 157 -6.63 19.83 1.49
N LYS A 158 -6.96 18.81 0.70
CA LYS A 158 -8.34 18.42 0.37
C LYS A 158 -8.62 17.08 1.05
N HIS A 159 -9.39 17.16 2.13
CA HIS A 159 -9.73 16.01 2.97
C HIS A 159 -10.95 15.27 2.42
N SER A 160 -10.83 13.96 2.26
CA SER A 160 -11.94 13.04 2.01
C SER A 160 -12.69 12.70 3.30
N LYS A 161 -13.87 12.09 3.19
CA LYS A 161 -14.54 11.45 4.34
C LYS A 161 -13.74 10.21 4.76
N TYR A 162 -13.57 10.03 6.06
CA TYR A 162 -12.92 8.84 6.62
C TYR A 162 -13.81 7.61 6.42
N VAL A 163 -13.24 6.57 5.82
CA VAL A 163 -13.89 5.27 5.58
C VAL A 163 -13.67 4.38 6.80
N SER A 164 -14.74 4.04 7.50
CA SER A 164 -14.71 3.17 8.69
C SER A 164 -14.81 1.70 8.29
N ASN A 165 -13.85 1.23 7.49
CA ASN A 165 -13.74 -0.17 7.04
C ASN A 165 -12.86 -1.04 7.98
N GLY A 166 -12.48 -0.52 9.14
CA GLY A 166 -11.60 -1.21 10.09
C GLY A 166 -10.12 -1.28 9.67
N LYS A 167 -9.75 -0.82 8.47
CA LYS A 167 -8.36 -0.87 7.96
C LYS A 167 -7.49 0.30 8.41
N GLY A 168 -8.07 1.34 9.00
CA GLY A 168 -7.34 2.50 9.55
C GLY A 168 -6.68 3.42 8.51
N ALA A 169 -6.81 3.11 7.22
CA ALA A 169 -6.24 3.88 6.14
C ALA A 169 -7.10 5.12 5.83
N TYR A 170 -6.42 6.24 5.60
CA TYR A 170 -7.01 7.50 5.18
C TYR A 170 -6.32 8.03 3.93
N CYS A 171 -7.11 8.41 2.93
CA CYS A 171 -6.61 9.04 1.73
C CYS A 171 -7.14 10.47 1.58
N GLY A 172 -6.28 11.33 1.04
CA GLY A 172 -6.61 12.71 0.72
C GLY A 172 -5.70 13.24 -0.39
N LEU A 173 -5.87 14.51 -0.70
CA LEU A 173 -5.02 15.21 -1.65
C LEU A 173 -4.31 16.38 -0.97
N VAL A 174 -3.07 16.62 -1.35
CA VAL A 174 -2.27 17.76 -0.90
C VAL A 174 -1.67 18.48 -2.10
N ASN A 175 -1.65 19.81 -2.07
CA ASN A 175 -0.94 20.62 -3.05
C ASN A 175 0.01 21.55 -2.30
N SER A 176 1.29 21.53 -2.67
CA SER A 176 2.34 22.33 -2.04
C SER A 176 3.30 22.87 -3.10
N LYS A 177 4.06 23.91 -2.73
CA LYS A 177 5.08 24.47 -3.61
C LYS A 177 6.26 23.50 -3.74
N ASN A 178 6.75 23.37 -4.96
CA ASN A 178 7.99 22.65 -5.24
C ASN A 178 9.23 23.54 -4.97
N SER A 179 10.43 23.03 -5.24
CA SER A 179 11.69 23.78 -5.05
C SER A 179 11.83 25.04 -5.92
N TYR A 180 10.97 25.20 -6.93
CA TYR A 180 10.91 26.39 -7.79
C TYR A 180 9.85 27.40 -7.32
N GLY A 181 9.19 27.13 -6.18
CA GLY A 181 8.20 28.03 -5.57
C GLY A 181 6.79 27.96 -6.18
N GLY A 182 6.56 27.07 -7.16
CA GLY A 182 5.28 26.90 -7.85
C GLY A 182 4.47 25.70 -7.34
N TYR A 183 3.14 25.78 -7.45
CA TYR A 183 2.23 24.66 -7.20
C TYR A 183 2.12 23.80 -8.47
N ALA A 184 2.30 22.48 -8.34
CA ALA A 184 2.27 21.55 -9.47
C ALA A 184 0.91 20.84 -9.63
N GLY A 185 0.00 20.97 -8.66
CA GLY A 185 -1.31 20.32 -8.68
C GLY A 185 -1.52 19.41 -7.47
N ASP A 186 -2.69 18.81 -7.40
CA ASP A 186 -3.07 17.95 -6.29
C ASP A 186 -2.33 16.60 -6.36
N THR A 187 -1.61 16.30 -5.29
CA THR A 187 -0.86 15.07 -5.07
C THR A 187 -1.65 14.16 -4.13
N PRO A 188 -1.99 12.92 -4.51
CA PRO A 188 -2.67 12.01 -3.60
C PRO A 188 -1.71 11.51 -2.53
N PHE A 189 -2.25 11.28 -1.34
CA PHE A 189 -1.53 10.64 -0.26
C PHE A 189 -2.40 9.60 0.43
N MET A 190 -1.72 8.65 1.08
CA MET A 190 -2.33 7.66 1.95
C MET A 190 -1.57 7.63 3.28
N VAL A 191 -2.31 7.65 4.38
CA VAL A 191 -1.79 7.54 5.75
C VAL A 191 -2.53 6.47 6.53
N MET A 192 -1.89 5.91 7.54
CA MET A 192 -2.56 5.12 8.58
C MET A 192 -2.84 6.01 9.78
N ILE A 193 -4.10 6.13 10.20
CA ILE A 193 -4.48 6.85 11.41
C ILE A 193 -4.48 5.86 12.57
N ILE A 194 -3.61 6.10 13.55
CA ILE A 194 -3.53 5.33 14.80
C ILE A 194 -4.26 6.13 15.87
N ASN A 195 -5.49 5.71 16.17
CA ASN A 195 -6.33 6.31 17.19
C ASN A 195 -6.03 5.71 18.57
N ASN A 196 -4.97 6.21 19.20
CA ASN A 196 -4.78 6.10 20.64
C ASN A 196 -5.32 7.41 21.28
N LYS A 197 -5.38 7.49 22.62
CA LYS A 197 -5.90 8.69 23.35
C LYS A 197 -5.44 10.04 22.74
N ASN A 198 -4.25 10.07 22.12
CA ASN A 198 -3.81 11.08 21.17
C ASN A 198 -3.63 10.45 19.75
N PRO A 199 -4.41 10.86 18.74
CA PRO A 199 -4.26 10.36 17.39
C PRO A 199 -2.91 10.72 16.76
N HIS A 200 -2.29 9.75 16.07
CA HIS A 200 -1.10 9.95 15.24
C HIS A 200 -1.34 9.39 13.85
N ALA A 201 -0.62 9.90 12.84
CA ALA A 201 -0.69 9.40 11.48
C ALA A 201 0.69 8.98 10.97
N GLY A 202 0.78 7.80 10.36
CA GLY A 202 1.97 7.35 9.64
C GLY A 202 1.73 7.43 8.13
N VAL A 203 2.67 8.00 7.39
CA VAL A 203 2.57 8.07 5.92
C VAL A 203 2.81 6.70 5.31
N ILE A 204 1.86 6.23 4.49
CA ILE A 204 1.98 4.99 3.72
C ILE A 204 2.49 5.31 2.31
N ALA A 205 1.92 6.31 1.65
CA ALA A 205 2.27 6.67 0.29
C ALA A 205 2.03 8.16 0.01
N LEU A 206 2.84 8.73 -0.88
CA LEU A 206 2.70 10.08 -1.42
C LEU A 206 2.98 10.03 -2.94
N GLY A 207 2.01 10.48 -3.74
CA GLY A 207 2.05 10.39 -5.20
C GLY A 207 2.88 11.47 -5.90
N GLY A 208 4.12 11.70 -5.45
CA GLY A 208 4.96 12.82 -5.92
C GLY A 208 5.41 12.75 -7.38
N ASP A 209 5.31 11.58 -8.02
CA ASP A 209 5.55 11.33 -9.45
C ASP A 209 4.38 10.53 -10.06
N SER A 210 4.39 10.32 -11.38
CA SER A 210 3.28 9.69 -12.10
C SER A 210 2.97 8.26 -11.67
N ASP A 211 4.00 7.49 -11.35
CA ASP A 211 3.88 6.07 -11.00
C ASP A 211 3.37 5.95 -9.57
N ALA A 212 3.98 6.71 -8.65
CA ALA A 212 3.53 6.82 -7.27
C ALA A 212 2.11 7.37 -7.16
N GLN A 213 1.75 8.35 -8.00
CA GLN A 213 0.40 8.92 -8.06
C GLN A 213 -0.62 7.85 -8.47
N THR A 214 -0.34 7.09 -9.53
CA THR A 214 -1.22 6.03 -10.03
C THR A 214 -1.39 4.90 -8.99
N ALA A 215 -0.29 4.47 -8.39
CA ALA A 215 -0.31 3.46 -7.33
C ALA A 215 -1.11 3.94 -6.11
N THR A 216 -0.88 5.16 -5.65
CA THR A 216 -1.58 5.74 -4.49
C THR A 216 -3.08 5.85 -4.75
N ILE A 217 -3.49 6.36 -5.92
CA ILE A 217 -4.91 6.48 -6.29
C ILE A 217 -5.58 5.10 -6.33
N THR A 218 -4.92 4.12 -6.94
CA THR A 218 -5.46 2.76 -7.07
C THR A 218 -5.73 2.16 -5.69
N VAL A 219 -4.75 2.21 -4.79
CA VAL A 219 -4.90 1.69 -3.42
C VAL A 219 -5.96 2.46 -2.64
N CYS A 220 -6.06 3.78 -2.81
CA CYS A 220 -7.09 4.58 -2.16
C CYS A 220 -8.50 4.17 -2.60
N ARG A 221 -8.71 3.92 -3.91
CA ARG A 221 -9.98 3.45 -4.45
C ARG A 221 -10.39 2.11 -3.89
N ASP A 222 -9.45 1.18 -3.75
CA ASP A 222 -9.70 -0.14 -3.16
C ASP A 222 -10.03 -0.07 -1.65
N ASN A 223 -9.72 1.07 -1.00
CA ASN A 223 -10.08 1.36 0.38
C ASN A 223 -11.33 2.25 0.52
N GLY A 224 -12.03 2.54 -0.58
CA GLY A 224 -13.27 3.31 -0.61
C GLY A 224 -13.11 4.83 -0.60
N TYR A 225 -11.95 5.31 -1.04
CA TYR A 225 -11.69 6.72 -1.26
C TYR A 225 -11.67 7.04 -2.76
N PHE A 226 -12.17 8.25 -3.09
CA PHE A 226 -12.31 8.78 -4.44
C PHE A 226 -13.30 7.99 -5.31
#